data_AF-A0A142XV79-F1
#
_entry.id   AF-A0A142XV79-F1
#
_cell.length_a   1.000
_cell.length_b   1.000
_cell.length_c   1.000
_cell.angle_alpha   90.00
_cell.angle_beta   90.00
_cell.angle_gamma   90.00
#
_symmetry.space_group_name_H-M   'P 1'
#
loop_
_entity.id
_entity.type
_entity.pdbx_description
1 polymer ?
#
loop_
_entity_poly.entity_id
_entity_poly.type
_entity_poly.pdbx_seq_one_letter_code
_entity_poly.pdbx_strand_id
1 'polypeptide(L)'
;MGVRHAKVGPRVADRIAYLERIAGDESLATRKGPAFSSRVRITIVSYLARLRDADGTSGKAAIDGLVHAGVIADDSPKYVEEVCYRQVKVKTKAEQKTQIIIEAVD
;
A
#
# COMPACT_ATOMS: atom_id res chain seq x y z
N MET A 1 61.51 19.94 -17.91
CA MET A 1 60.59 18.81 -17.65
C MET A 1 59.95 19.01 -16.29
N GLY A 2 58.73 19.53 -16.23
CA GLY A 2 58.03 19.83 -14.97
C GLY A 2 56.68 19.12 -14.96
N VAL A 3 56.53 18.11 -14.10
CA VAL A 3 55.29 17.37 -13.93
C VAL A 3 54.44 18.12 -12.90
N ARG A 4 53.29 18.64 -13.31
CA ARG A 4 52.33 19.31 -12.41
C ARG A 4 51.41 18.23 -11.82
N HIS A 5 51.52 18.00 -10.51
CA HIS A 5 50.57 17.18 -9.77
C HIS A 5 49.24 17.94 -9.62
N ALA A 6 48.18 17.44 -10.24
CA ALA A 6 46.82 17.92 -9.99
C ALA A 6 46.30 17.30 -8.67
N LYS A 7 46.00 18.15 -7.68
CA LYS A 7 45.29 17.75 -6.46
C LYS A 7 43.79 17.68 -6.75
N VAL A 8 43.20 16.49 -6.67
CA VAL A 8 41.74 16.31 -6.70
C VAL A 8 41.21 16.57 -5.29
N GLY A 9 40.47 17.67 -5.11
CA GLY A 9 39.77 17.98 -3.86
C GLY A 9 38.61 16.98 -3.61
N PRO A 10 38.22 16.77 -2.33
CA PRO A 10 37.18 15.81 -2.00
C PRO A 10 35.83 16.25 -2.61
N ARG A 11 35.21 15.34 -3.38
CA ARG A 11 33.81 15.49 -3.81
C ARG A 11 32.92 15.33 -2.58
N VAL A 12 32.23 16.40 -2.19
CA VAL A 12 31.14 16.31 -1.22
C VAL A 12 29.97 15.63 -1.93
N ALA A 13 29.68 14.39 -1.54
CA ALA A 13 28.44 13.73 -1.94
C ALA A 13 27.30 14.42 -1.20
N ASP A 14 26.48 15.17 -1.94
CA ASP A 14 25.26 15.77 -1.41
C ASP A 14 24.29 14.64 -1.04
N ARG A 15 24.18 14.37 0.27
CA ARG A 15 23.55 13.19 0.84
C ARG A 15 22.13 13.51 1.30
N ILE A 16 21.30 14.05 0.42
CA ILE A 16 19.87 14.23 0.72
C ILE A 16 19.04 13.71 -0.45
N ALA A 17 18.83 12.39 -0.45
CA ALA A 17 17.73 11.78 -1.19
C ALA A 17 16.49 11.79 -0.28
N TYR A 18 15.76 12.90 -0.25
CA TYR A 18 14.45 12.98 0.40
C TYR A 18 13.38 12.48 -0.58
N LEU A 19 13.32 11.15 -0.75
CA LEU A 19 12.44 10.49 -1.74
C LEU A 19 11.07 10.09 -1.18
N GLU A 20 10.79 10.32 0.10
CA GLU A 20 9.50 9.94 0.67
C GLU A 20 8.54 11.14 0.72
N ARG A 21 7.52 11.10 -0.13
CA ARG A 21 6.37 11.97 -0.01
C ARG A 21 5.50 11.42 1.12
N ILE A 22 5.52 12.04 2.29
CA ILE A 22 4.55 11.77 3.37
C ILE A 22 3.20 12.34 2.90
N ALA A 23 2.48 11.57 2.09
CA ALA A 23 1.08 11.80 1.81
C ALA A 23 0.29 10.80 2.68
N GLY A 24 -0.33 11.31 3.73
CA GLY A 24 -1.31 10.58 4.52
C GLY A 24 -2.53 11.48 4.68
N ASP A 25 -3.70 10.99 4.32
CA ASP A 25 -4.96 11.65 4.67
C ASP A 25 -5.15 11.55 6.20
N GLU A 26 -5.71 12.60 6.82
CA GLU A 26 -6.07 12.58 8.24
C GLU A 26 -7.03 11.40 8.52
N SER A 27 -6.75 10.63 9.57
CA SER A 27 -7.58 9.50 9.97
C SER A 27 -8.98 9.96 10.42
N LEU A 28 -10.01 9.59 9.66
CA LEU A 28 -11.44 9.85 9.97
C LEU A 28 -12.01 8.92 11.07
N ALA A 29 -11.25 8.56 12.10
CA ALA A 29 -11.70 7.55 13.06
C ALA A 29 -12.34 8.16 14.33
N THR A 30 -13.67 8.35 14.29
CA THR A 30 -14.50 8.21 15.50
C THR A 30 -14.62 6.70 15.77
N ARG A 31 -13.90 6.21 16.80
CA ARG A 31 -13.77 4.78 17.14
C ARG A 31 -15.11 4.17 17.56
N LYS A 32 -15.79 3.48 16.64
CA LYS A 32 -16.70 2.36 16.97
C LYS A 32 -15.88 1.06 16.92
N GLY A 33 -16.28 0.05 17.70
CA GLY A 33 -15.60 -1.26 17.73
C GLY A 33 -15.57 -1.95 16.35
N PRO A 34 -14.90 -3.11 16.23
CA PRO A 34 -14.70 -3.77 14.95
C PRO A 34 -16.02 -3.99 14.21
N ALA A 35 -16.09 -3.54 12.96
CA ALA A 35 -17.28 -3.67 12.12
C ALA A 35 -17.63 -5.14 11.87
N PHE A 36 -16.61 -6.01 11.86
CA PHE A 36 -16.75 -7.46 11.76
C PHE A 36 -16.06 -8.14 12.96
N SER A 37 -16.81 -8.94 13.72
CA SER A 37 -16.29 -9.77 14.81
C SER A 37 -16.15 -11.25 14.43
N SER A 38 -16.70 -11.65 13.27
CA SER A 38 -16.57 -12.98 12.68
C SER A 38 -15.44 -13.04 11.66
N ARG A 39 -15.12 -14.26 11.20
CA ARG A 39 -14.12 -14.49 10.16
C ARG A 39 -14.61 -13.90 8.83
N VAL A 40 -13.73 -13.32 8.03
CA VAL A 40 -14.06 -12.63 6.78
C VAL A 40 -13.25 -13.15 5.59
N ARG A 41 -13.78 -12.99 4.38
CA ARG A 41 -13.02 -13.04 3.13
C ARG A 41 -12.82 -11.63 2.61
N ILE A 42 -11.61 -11.34 2.14
CA ILE A 42 -11.22 -10.02 1.64
C ILE A 42 -10.90 -10.13 0.16
N THR A 43 -11.59 -9.35 -0.68
CA THR A 43 -11.25 -9.20 -2.10
C THR A 43 -10.77 -7.79 -2.37
N ILE A 44 -9.53 -7.66 -2.85
CA ILE A 44 -8.93 -6.38 -3.24
C ILE A 44 -8.93 -6.30 -4.77
N VAL A 45 -9.76 -5.41 -5.31
CA VAL A 45 -9.88 -5.15 -6.75
C VAL A 45 -9.15 -3.86 -7.10
N SER A 46 -8.07 -3.98 -7.88
CA SER A 46 -7.30 -2.84 -8.38
C SER A 46 -7.75 -2.50 -9.80
N TYR A 47 -8.40 -1.34 -9.96
CA TYR A 47 -8.76 -0.78 -11.26
C TYR A 47 -7.61 0.07 -11.76
N LEU A 48 -6.94 -0.35 -12.84
CA LEU A 48 -5.67 0.23 -13.28
C LEU A 48 -5.64 0.49 -14.79
N ALA A 49 -5.13 1.66 -15.21
CA ALA A 49 -4.95 1.95 -16.63
C ALA A 49 -3.82 1.08 -17.26
N ARG A 50 -2.83 0.71 -16.43
CA ARG A 50 -1.78 -0.25 -16.75
C ARG A 50 -1.78 -1.33 -15.68
N LEU A 51 -2.01 -2.58 -16.10
CA LEU A 51 -1.93 -3.74 -15.22
C LEU A 51 -0.50 -3.87 -14.67
N ARG A 52 -0.40 -4.39 -13.46
CA ARG A 52 0.87 -4.64 -12.77
C ARG A 52 1.07 -6.14 -12.64
N ASP A 53 2.32 -6.54 -12.45
CA ASP A 53 2.60 -7.90 -11.98
C ASP A 53 2.06 -8.06 -10.55
N ALA A 54 1.85 -9.30 -10.13
CA ALA A 54 1.19 -9.62 -8.86
C ALA A 54 1.84 -8.93 -7.66
N ASP A 55 3.17 -8.82 -7.67
CA ASP A 55 3.99 -8.19 -6.62
C ASP A 55 3.85 -6.66 -6.55
N GLY A 56 3.26 -6.03 -7.57
CA GLY A 56 3.00 -4.59 -7.61
C GLY A 56 1.72 -4.16 -6.87
N THR A 57 1.02 -5.12 -6.26
CA THR A 57 -0.22 -4.91 -5.51
C THR A 57 0.11 -4.84 -4.02
N SER A 58 0.01 -3.66 -3.40
CA SER A 58 0.27 -3.48 -1.96
C SER A 58 -0.89 -4.01 -1.11
N GLY A 59 -1.19 -5.29 -1.27
CA GLY A 59 -2.28 -5.97 -0.59
C GLY A 59 -2.15 -5.93 0.92
N LYS A 60 -0.91 -6.04 1.42
CA LYS A 60 -0.61 -5.97 2.84
C LYS A 60 -0.95 -4.61 3.45
N ALA A 61 -0.52 -3.51 2.82
CA ALA A 61 -0.83 -2.17 3.33
C ALA A 61 -2.34 -1.89 3.39
N ALA A 62 -3.11 -2.45 2.45
CA ALA A 62 -4.57 -2.34 2.49
C ALA A 62 -5.14 -3.05 3.71
N ILE A 63 -4.70 -4.29 4.00
CA ILE A 63 -5.18 -5.08 5.14
C ILE A 63 -4.72 -4.46 6.47
N ASP A 64 -3.45 -4.04 6.57
CA ASP A 64 -2.93 -3.33 7.74
C ASP A 64 -3.76 -2.08 8.03
N GLY A 65 -4.15 -1.36 6.98
CA GLY A 65 -5.07 -0.21 7.08
C GLY A 65 -6.45 -0.58 7.60
N LEU A 66 -7.01 -1.73 7.21
CA LEU A 66 -8.30 -2.22 7.74
C LEU A 66 -8.23 -2.55 9.23
N VAL A 67 -7.15 -3.19 9.67
CA VAL A 67 -6.92 -3.49 11.09
C VAL A 67 -6.74 -2.19 11.87
N HIS A 68 -5.90 -1.26 11.37
CA HIS A 68 -5.63 0.01 12.04
C HIS A 68 -6.87 0.92 12.13
N ALA A 69 -7.72 0.90 11.10
CA ALA A 69 -8.99 1.60 11.09
C ALA A 69 -10.05 0.94 11.98
N GLY A 70 -9.77 -0.25 12.54
CA GLY A 70 -10.72 -1.01 13.35
C GLY A 70 -11.88 -1.55 12.53
N VAL A 71 -11.71 -1.82 11.23
CA VAL A 71 -12.75 -2.46 10.39
C VAL A 71 -12.82 -3.96 10.70
N ILE A 72 -11.65 -4.59 10.81
CA ILE A 72 -11.47 -5.98 11.26
C ILE A 72 -10.61 -6.01 12.51
N ALA A 73 -10.72 -7.06 13.32
CA ALA A 73 -9.99 -7.16 14.59
C ALA A 73 -8.48 -7.36 14.40
N ASP A 74 -8.08 -8.17 13.42
CA ASP A 74 -6.69 -8.59 13.14
C ASP A 74 -6.60 -9.26 11.76
N ASP A 75 -5.40 -9.38 11.18
CA ASP A 75 -5.16 -9.99 9.86
C ASP A 75 -4.82 -11.49 9.90
N SER A 76 -4.79 -12.10 11.09
CA SER A 76 -4.48 -13.52 11.23
C SER A 76 -5.52 -14.44 10.59
N PRO A 77 -5.15 -15.70 10.28
CA PRO A 77 -6.06 -16.70 9.71
C PRO A 77 -7.32 -16.98 10.55
N LYS A 78 -7.32 -16.57 11.83
CA LYS A 78 -8.49 -16.65 12.72
C LYS A 78 -9.62 -15.71 12.28
N TYR A 79 -9.26 -14.53 11.79
CA TYR A 79 -10.21 -13.50 11.37
C TYR A 79 -10.29 -13.36 9.86
N VAL A 80 -9.25 -13.74 9.12
CA VAL A 80 -9.23 -13.68 7.66
C VAL A 80 -9.12 -15.11 7.11
N GLU A 81 -10.16 -15.57 6.42
CA GLU A 81 -10.16 -16.90 5.80
C GLU A 81 -9.37 -16.92 4.50
N GLU A 82 -9.61 -15.92 3.65
CA GLU A 82 -9.07 -15.84 2.32
C GLU A 82 -8.83 -14.39 1.94
N VAL A 83 -7.74 -14.16 1.21
CA VAL A 83 -7.46 -12.89 0.55
C VAL A 83 -7.34 -13.12 -0.95
N CYS A 84 -8.22 -12.48 -1.71
CA CYS A 84 -8.27 -12.55 -3.16
C CYS A 84 -7.80 -11.23 -3.79
N TYR A 85 -6.90 -11.30 -4.76
CA TYR A 85 -6.44 -10.14 -5.52
C TYR A 85 -6.96 -10.19 -6.95
N ARG A 86 -7.59 -9.10 -7.40
CA ARG A 86 -8.07 -8.96 -8.78
C ARG A 86 -7.58 -7.66 -9.38
N GLN A 87 -7.29 -7.67 -10.67
CA GLN A 87 -6.98 -6.47 -11.42
C GLN A 87 -7.97 -6.30 -12.57
N VAL A 88 -8.45 -5.07 -12.76
CA VAL A 88 -9.34 -4.69 -13.85
C VAL A 88 -8.67 -3.59 -14.65
N LYS A 89 -8.51 -3.80 -15.95
CA LYS A 89 -7.95 -2.76 -16.83
C LYS A 89 -9.02 -1.70 -17.11
N VAL A 90 -8.74 -0.46 -16.77
CA VAL A 90 -9.61 0.71 -17.07
C VAL A 90 -9.06 1.53 -18.23
N LYS A 91 -9.92 2.33 -18.86
CA LYS A 91 -9.55 3.11 -20.05
C LYS A 91 -8.71 4.32 -19.68
N THR A 92 -9.06 5.01 -18.60
CA THR A 92 -8.41 6.27 -18.21
C THR A 92 -7.78 6.19 -16.82
N LYS A 93 -6.85 7.12 -16.54
CA LYS A 93 -6.25 7.23 -15.20
C LYS A 93 -7.27 7.71 -14.15
N ALA A 94 -8.28 8.48 -14.54
CA ALA A 94 -9.30 9.00 -13.64
C ALA A 94 -10.21 7.90 -13.07
N GLU A 95 -10.34 6.78 -13.78
CA GLU A 95 -11.10 5.61 -13.33
C GLU A 95 -10.30 4.70 -12.39
N GLN A 96 -9.02 5.00 -12.14
CA GLN A 96 -8.21 4.18 -11.25
C GLN A 96 -8.70 4.31 -9.81
N LYS A 97 -8.89 3.15 -9.17
CA LYS A 97 -9.30 3.04 -7.78
C LYS A 97 -8.94 1.67 -7.23
N THR A 98 -8.85 1.59 -5.91
CA THR A 98 -8.82 0.32 -5.20
C THR A 98 -10.16 0.13 -4.53
N GLN A 99 -10.81 -0.98 -4.80
CA GLN A 99 -12.03 -1.39 -4.12
C GLN A 99 -11.70 -2.58 -3.23
N ILE A 100 -12.02 -2.47 -1.95
CA ILE A 100 -11.87 -3.53 -0.98
C ILE A 100 -13.27 -4.03 -0.64
N ILE A 101 -13.52 -5.30 -0.86
CA ILE A 101 -14.78 -5.98 -0.57
C ILE A 101 -14.50 -6.93 0.59
N ILE A 102 -15.33 -6.84 1.64
CA ILE A 102 -15.19 -7.65 2.86
C ILE A 102 -16.52 -8.38 3.05
N GLU A 103 -16.47 -9.70 3.12
CA GLU A 103 -17.63 -10.58 3.28
C GLU A 103 -17.45 -11.42 4.54
N ALA A 104 -18.48 -11.51 5.38
CA ALA A 104 -18.46 -12.43 6.52
C ALA A 104 -18.51 -13.88 6.03
N VAL A 105 -17.80 -14.76 6.73
CA VAL A 105 -17.90 -16.21 6.56
C VAL A 105 -18.78 -16.75 7.68
N ASP A 106 -19.80 -17.51 7.30
CA ASP A 106 -20.68 -18.24 8.21
C ASP A 106 -19.99 -19.49 8.80
#